data_AF-A0A7W1XR07-F1
#
_entry.id   AF-A0A7W1XR07-F1
#
_cell.length_a   1.000
_cell.length_b   1.000
_cell.length_c   1.000
_cell.angle_alpha   90.00
_cell.angle_beta   90.00
_cell.angle_gamma   90.00
#
_symmetry.space_group_name_H-M   'P 1'
#
loop_
_entity.id
_entity.type
_entity.pdbx_description
1 polymer ?
#
loop_
_entity_poly.entity_id
_entity_poly.type
_entity_poly.pdbx_seq_one_letter_code
_entity_poly.pdbx_strand_id
1 'polypeptide(L)'
;MQGARQNIETMDPVYFLRQYTGGQPVSKPLIQLIHELREGYSFPNGVINSLFEFCLLENNYKIVRSDVLELADEIYERNIQTGQEAFYYLQQRKYSPSPSSYCSPPDQNEYNMDYVETNIALLARQLHEFRNELKGCVQRMNQQINRIESRLEQLTEVINKLD
;
A
#
# COMPACT_ATOMS: atom_id res chain seq x y z
N MET A 1 -4.43 6.33 6.52
CA MET A 1 -4.14 6.34 5.07
C MET A 1 -5.41 6.00 4.28
N GLN A 2 -6.33 6.94 4.08
CA GLN A 2 -7.61 6.71 3.34
C GLN A 2 -7.68 7.43 1.98
N GLY A 3 -6.64 8.18 1.58
CA GLY A 3 -6.64 9.01 0.37
C GLY A 3 -6.24 8.32 -0.95
N ALA A 4 -5.74 7.08 -0.93
CA ALA A 4 -5.16 6.45 -2.13
C ALA A 4 -6.19 5.77 -3.06
N ARG A 5 -7.42 5.50 -2.59
CA ARG A 5 -8.40 4.68 -3.34
C ARG A 5 -9.13 5.41 -4.47
N GLN A 6 -9.15 6.74 -4.49
CA GLN A 6 -10.01 7.49 -5.43
C GLN A 6 -9.37 7.78 -6.80
N ASN A 7 -8.09 7.46 -7.01
CA ASN A 7 -7.42 7.71 -8.28
C ASN A 7 -6.95 6.43 -9.02
N ILE A 8 -7.26 5.23 -8.51
CA ILE A 8 -6.78 3.97 -9.10
C ILE A 8 -7.21 3.82 -10.57
N GLU A 9 -8.43 4.23 -10.92
CA GLU A 9 -8.97 4.06 -12.29
C GLU A 9 -8.22 4.84 -13.37
N THR A 10 -7.72 6.03 -13.03
CA THR A 10 -7.14 6.98 -13.99
C THR A 10 -5.64 7.15 -13.85
N MET A 11 -5.07 6.78 -12.70
CA MET A 11 -3.64 6.94 -12.41
C MET A 11 -2.79 6.10 -13.35
N ASP A 12 -1.70 6.67 -13.86
CA ASP A 12 -0.75 5.92 -14.67
C ASP A 12 -0.08 4.81 -13.82
N PRO A 13 0.00 3.55 -14.30
CA PRO A 13 0.58 2.45 -13.53
C PRO A 13 2.03 2.62 -13.13
N VAL A 14 2.85 3.34 -13.92
CA VAL A 14 4.23 3.64 -13.53
C VAL A 14 4.21 4.61 -12.37
N TYR A 15 3.37 5.65 -12.42
CA TYR A 15 3.22 6.60 -11.32
C TYR A 15 2.66 5.94 -10.06
N PHE A 16 1.68 5.04 -10.21
CA PHE A 16 1.10 4.24 -9.14
C PHE A 16 2.18 3.44 -8.40
N LEU A 17 3.01 2.68 -9.13
CA LEU A 17 4.08 1.88 -8.53
C LEU A 17 5.14 2.74 -7.82
N ARG A 18 5.41 3.96 -8.30
CA ARG A 18 6.34 4.88 -7.61
C ARG A 18 5.88 5.28 -6.21
N GLN A 19 4.57 5.24 -5.94
CA GLN A 19 4.04 5.53 -4.60
C GLN A 19 4.50 4.48 -3.58
N TYR A 20 4.69 3.23 -4.01
CA TYR A 20 5.10 2.12 -3.16
C TYR A 20 6.63 2.03 -3.03
N THR A 21 7.39 2.65 -3.93
CA THR A 21 8.86 2.68 -3.89
C THR A 21 9.42 3.95 -3.24
N GLY A 22 8.57 4.76 -2.59
CA GLY A 22 8.99 6.03 -1.98
C GLY A 22 9.53 7.05 -3.00
N GLY A 23 9.03 7.00 -4.24
CA GLY A 23 9.45 7.89 -5.33
C GLY A 23 10.64 7.41 -6.15
N GLN A 24 11.23 6.24 -5.84
CA GLN A 24 12.30 5.65 -6.65
C GLN A 24 11.78 5.22 -8.03
N PRO A 25 12.62 5.27 -9.09
CA PRO A 25 12.23 4.85 -10.42
C PRO A 25 11.82 3.37 -10.45
N VAL A 26 10.73 3.07 -11.15
CA VAL A 26 10.24 1.70 -11.36
C VAL A 26 11.25 0.94 -12.21
N SER A 27 11.49 -0.33 -11.88
CA SER A 27 12.47 -1.15 -12.60
C SER A 27 12.01 -1.41 -14.05
N LYS A 28 12.97 -1.56 -14.97
CA LYS A 28 12.69 -1.86 -16.39
C LYS A 28 11.79 -3.09 -16.59
N PRO A 29 11.97 -4.22 -15.86
CA PRO A 29 11.09 -5.37 -15.99
C PRO A 29 9.63 -5.08 -15.60
N LEU A 30 9.40 -4.23 -14.59
CA LEU A 30 8.06 -3.81 -14.19
C LEU A 30 7.41 -2.88 -15.23
N ILE A 31 8.20 -1.97 -15.81
CA ILE A 31 7.73 -1.12 -16.91
C ILE A 31 7.33 -1.99 -18.11
N GLN A 32 8.13 -3.02 -18.43
CA GLN A 32 7.82 -3.95 -19.51
C GLN A 32 6.55 -4.77 -19.21
N LEU A 33 6.36 -5.20 -17.96
CA LEU A 33 5.13 -5.86 -17.54
C LEU A 33 3.90 -4.95 -17.68
N ILE A 34 4.01 -3.66 -17.34
CA ILE A 34 2.94 -2.68 -17.59
C ILE A 34 2.59 -2.61 -19.08
N HIS A 35 3.60 -2.56 -19.95
CA HIS A 35 3.38 -2.54 -21.40
C HIS A 35 2.68 -3.81 -21.89
N GLU A 36 3.03 -4.97 -21.37
CA GLU A 36 2.37 -6.22 -21.75
C GLU A 36 0.92 -6.28 -21.28
N LEU A 37 0.61 -5.82 -20.08
CA LEU A 37 -0.77 -5.74 -19.59
C LEU A 37 -1.59 -4.74 -20.40
N ARG A 38 -0.98 -3.63 -20.82
CA ARG A 38 -1.66 -2.58 -21.60
C ARG A 38 -1.86 -3.00 -23.06
N GLU A 39 -0.84 -3.54 -23.72
CA GLU A 39 -0.89 -3.85 -25.16
C GLU A 39 -1.39 -5.28 -25.42
N GLY A 40 -0.97 -6.25 -24.60
CA GLY A 40 -1.33 -7.67 -24.77
C GLY A 40 -2.76 -7.96 -24.35
N TYR A 41 -3.18 -7.44 -23.20
CA TYR A 41 -4.52 -7.67 -22.65
C TYR A 41 -5.50 -6.50 -22.89
N SER A 42 -5.03 -5.39 -23.45
CA SER A 42 -5.82 -4.16 -23.62
C SER A 42 -6.42 -3.65 -22.31
N PHE A 43 -5.73 -3.87 -21.18
CA PHE A 43 -6.26 -3.47 -19.88
C PHE A 43 -6.17 -1.95 -19.66
N PRO A 44 -7.24 -1.34 -19.14
CA PRO A 44 -7.19 0.05 -18.72
C PRO A 44 -6.34 0.20 -17.45
N ASN A 45 -5.85 1.42 -17.23
CA ASN A 45 -4.99 1.74 -16.09
C ASN A 45 -5.57 1.27 -14.75
N GLY A 46 -6.88 1.42 -14.55
CA GLY A 46 -7.59 0.93 -13.37
C GLY A 46 -7.37 -0.55 -13.09
N VAL A 47 -7.55 -1.41 -14.09
CA VAL A 47 -7.37 -2.86 -13.96
C VAL A 47 -5.91 -3.20 -13.66
N ILE A 48 -4.98 -2.57 -14.36
CA ILE A 48 -3.54 -2.77 -14.15
C ILE A 48 -3.12 -2.37 -12.73
N ASN A 49 -3.60 -1.22 -12.25
CA ASN A 49 -3.32 -0.72 -10.91
C ASN A 49 -3.90 -1.66 -9.84
N SER A 50 -5.13 -2.15 -10.05
CA SER A 50 -5.77 -3.11 -9.13
C SER A 50 -5.03 -4.44 -9.06
N LEU A 51 -4.54 -4.95 -10.20
CA LEU A 51 -3.70 -6.14 -10.25
C LEU A 51 -2.42 -5.96 -9.42
N PHE A 52 -1.73 -4.84 -9.60
CA PHE A 52 -0.53 -4.55 -8.83
C PHE A 52 -0.82 -4.31 -7.36
N GLU A 53 -1.89 -3.58 -7.02
CA GLU A 53 -2.29 -3.37 -5.62
C GLU A 53 -2.54 -4.71 -4.94
N PHE A 54 -3.29 -5.60 -5.58
CA PHE A 54 -3.56 -6.93 -5.04
C PHE A 54 -2.27 -7.75 -4.88
N CYS A 55 -1.42 -7.80 -5.91
CA CYS A 55 -0.14 -8.52 -5.83
C CYS A 55 0.76 -7.98 -4.72
N LEU A 56 0.84 -6.65 -4.57
CA LEU A 56 1.60 -6.01 -3.50
C LEU A 56 1.03 -6.37 -2.12
N LEU A 57 -0.29 -6.52 -1.98
CA LEU A 57 -0.91 -6.91 -0.71
C LEU A 57 -0.75 -8.41 -0.40
N GLU A 58 -0.84 -9.29 -1.39
CA GLU A 58 -0.71 -10.75 -1.20
C GLU A 58 0.74 -11.19 -1.00
N ASN A 59 1.67 -10.65 -1.79
CA ASN A 59 3.06 -11.13 -1.86
C ASN A 59 4.03 -10.30 -1.01
N ASN A 60 3.58 -9.74 0.11
CA ASN A 60 4.40 -8.88 1.00
C ASN A 60 5.15 -7.76 0.25
N TYR A 61 4.43 -7.01 -0.58
CA TYR A 61 4.93 -5.92 -1.44
C TYR A 61 5.91 -6.34 -2.54
N LYS A 62 5.90 -7.63 -2.93
CA LYS A 62 6.60 -8.13 -4.11
C LYS A 62 5.65 -8.28 -5.29
N ILE A 63 6.12 -7.85 -6.47
CA ILE A 63 5.42 -8.14 -7.72
C ILE A 63 6.19 -9.25 -8.43
N VAL A 64 5.59 -10.44 -8.48
CA VAL A 64 6.10 -11.57 -9.26
C VAL A 64 5.38 -11.56 -10.59
N ARG A 65 6.14 -11.52 -11.68
CA ARG A 65 5.58 -11.42 -13.03
C ARG A 65 4.63 -12.57 -13.36
N SER A 66 4.99 -13.80 -13.02
CA SER A 66 4.18 -14.98 -13.29
C SER A 66 2.81 -14.88 -12.63
N ASP A 67 2.77 -14.52 -11.35
CA ASP A 67 1.52 -14.34 -10.59
C ASP A 67 0.65 -13.24 -11.20
N VAL A 68 1.24 -12.11 -11.58
CA VAL A 68 0.49 -11.00 -12.21
C VAL A 68 -0.13 -11.45 -13.54
N LEU A 69 0.60 -12.23 -14.34
CA LEU A 69 0.10 -12.72 -15.63
C LEU A 69 -0.99 -13.78 -15.45
N GLU A 70 -0.88 -14.68 -14.47
CA GLU A 70 -1.94 -15.65 -14.13
C GLU A 70 -3.23 -14.91 -13.74
N LEU A 71 -3.12 -13.88 -12.89
CA LEU A 71 -4.26 -13.04 -12.52
C LEU A 71 -4.80 -12.23 -13.70
N ALA A 72 -3.92 -11.78 -14.59
CA ALA A 72 -4.32 -11.07 -15.80
C ALA A 72 -5.14 -11.96 -16.73
N ASP A 73 -4.73 -13.22 -16.92
CA ASP A 73 -5.48 -14.20 -17.73
C ASP A 73 -6.89 -14.39 -17.17
N GLU A 74 -7.04 -14.58 -15.85
CA GLU A 74 -8.35 -14.76 -15.21
C GLU A 74 -9.27 -13.53 -15.34
N ILE A 75 -8.71 -12.33 -15.20
CA ILE A 75 -9.45 -11.06 -15.37
C ILE A 75 -9.87 -10.89 -16.83
N TYR A 76 -8.99 -11.24 -17.76
CA TYR A 76 -9.24 -11.15 -19.19
C TYR A 76 -10.36 -12.09 -19.64
N GLU A 77 -10.31 -13.36 -19.23
CA GLU A 77 -11.35 -14.35 -19.52
C GLU A 77 -12.73 -13.91 -19.01
N ARG A 78 -12.76 -13.20 -17.88
CA ARG A 78 -13.98 -12.67 -17.25
C ARG A 78 -14.46 -11.35 -17.83
N ASN A 79 -13.76 -10.80 -18.82
CA ASN A 79 -14.08 -9.52 -19.47
C ASN A 79 -14.20 -8.36 -18.48
N ILE A 80 -13.42 -8.37 -17.40
CA ILE A 80 -13.41 -7.30 -16.40
C ILE A 80 -12.63 -6.10 -16.95
N GLN A 81 -13.26 -4.93 -16.96
CA GLN A 81 -12.69 -3.71 -17.57
C GLN A 81 -12.51 -2.56 -16.59
N THR A 82 -12.86 -2.71 -15.32
CA THR A 82 -12.70 -1.63 -14.32
C THR A 82 -11.81 -2.07 -13.18
N GLY A 83 -11.02 -1.13 -12.63
CA GLY A 83 -10.15 -1.41 -11.50
C GLY A 83 -10.92 -1.87 -10.27
N GLN A 84 -12.07 -1.26 -9.98
CA GLN A 84 -12.93 -1.67 -8.86
C GLN A 84 -13.44 -3.11 -9.00
N GLU A 85 -13.91 -3.49 -10.18
CA GLU A 85 -14.41 -4.84 -10.43
C GLU A 85 -13.28 -5.87 -10.36
N ALA A 86 -12.12 -5.55 -10.93
CA ALA A 86 -10.92 -6.38 -10.85
C ALA A 86 -10.50 -6.62 -9.40
N PHE A 87 -10.39 -5.56 -8.59
CA PHE A 87 -9.98 -5.68 -7.20
C PHE A 87 -10.99 -6.46 -6.36
N TYR A 88 -12.28 -6.25 -6.60
CA TYR A 88 -13.35 -6.99 -5.92
C TYR A 88 -13.30 -8.49 -6.24
N TYR A 89 -13.11 -8.84 -7.51
CA TYR A 89 -12.95 -10.22 -7.94
C TYR A 89 -11.75 -10.90 -7.28
N LEU A 90 -10.59 -10.23 -7.30
CA LEU A 90 -9.35 -10.73 -6.70
C LEU A 90 -9.50 -10.96 -5.19
N GLN A 91 -10.17 -10.04 -4.48
CA GLN A 91 -10.48 -10.25 -3.06
C GLN A 91 -11.39 -11.45 -2.83
N GLN A 92 -12.44 -11.62 -3.64
CA GLN A 92 -13.34 -12.76 -3.50
C GLN A 92 -12.63 -14.10 -3.74
N ARG A 93 -11.68 -14.15 -4.68
CA ARG A 93 -10.84 -15.32 -4.93
C ARG A 93 -10.05 -15.71 -3.68
N LYS A 94 -9.49 -14.74 -2.95
CA LYS A 94 -8.75 -15.01 -1.70
C LYS A 94 -9.60 -15.72 -0.64
N TYR A 95 -10.88 -15.36 -0.53
CA TYR A 95 -11.79 -15.94 0.45
C TYR A 95 -12.51 -17.22 -0.03
N SER A 96 -12.38 -17.55 -1.31
CA SER A 96 -12.97 -18.75 -1.91
C SER A 96 -11.84 -19.64 -2.43
N PRO A 97 -11.28 -20.56 -1.61
CA PRO A 97 -10.24 -21.46 -2.08
C PRO A 97 -10.82 -22.36 -3.17
N SER A 98 -10.51 -22.07 -4.45
CA SER A 98 -10.80 -22.99 -5.54
C SER A 98 -9.84 -24.17 -5.46
N PRO A 99 -10.31 -25.43 -5.60
CA PRO A 99 -9.50 -26.62 -5.37
C PRO A 99 -8.48 -26.95 -6.48
N SER A 100 -8.16 -26.05 -7.40
CA SER A 100 -7.42 -26.38 -8.64
C SER A 100 -6.10 -25.65 -8.89
N SER A 101 -5.55 -24.86 -7.95
CA SER A 101 -4.17 -24.36 -8.09
C SER A 101 -3.21 -25.16 -7.20
N TYR A 102 -2.82 -26.34 -7.67
CA TYR A 102 -1.63 -27.02 -7.17
C TYR A 102 -0.40 -26.34 -7.78
N CYS A 103 0.06 -25.26 -7.16
CA CYS A 103 1.47 -24.90 -7.27
C CYS A 103 2.26 -25.80 -6.33
N SER A 104 3.34 -26.40 -6.85
CA SER A 104 4.24 -27.26 -6.08
C SER A 104 4.74 -26.52 -4.82
N PRO A 105 4.98 -27.24 -3.71
CA PRO A 105 5.48 -26.61 -2.49
C PRO A 105 6.82 -25.92 -2.80
N PRO A 106 7.03 -24.68 -2.30
CA PRO A 106 8.30 -24.01 -2.48
C PRO A 106 9.39 -24.85 -1.79
N ASP A 107 10.43 -25.15 -2.55
CA ASP A 107 11.65 -25.79 -2.05
C ASP A 107 12.18 -24.97 -0.86
N GLN A 108 12.28 -25.60 0.30
CA GLN A 108 12.34 -24.93 1.61
C GLN A 108 13.72 -24.32 1.97
N ASN A 109 14.61 -24.05 1.02
CA ASN A 109 16.04 -23.98 1.36
C ASN A 109 16.90 -22.85 0.79
N GLU A 110 16.35 -21.66 0.53
CA GLU A 110 17.20 -20.47 0.50
C GLU A 110 16.44 -19.18 0.85
N TYR A 111 16.32 -18.89 2.15
CA TYR A 111 16.00 -17.53 2.58
C TYR A 111 17.11 -16.62 2.09
N ASN A 112 16.84 -15.82 1.05
CA ASN A 112 17.78 -14.82 0.54
C ASN A 112 18.00 -13.76 1.64
N MET A 113 19.09 -13.90 2.39
CA MET A 113 19.39 -13.09 3.57
C MET A 113 19.45 -11.59 3.26
N ASP A 114 19.97 -11.21 2.09
CA ASP A 114 20.03 -9.82 1.65
C ASP A 114 18.64 -9.20 1.45
N TYR A 115 17.66 -10.02 1.03
CA TYR A 115 16.26 -9.61 0.90
C TYR A 115 15.58 -9.45 2.26
N VAL A 116 15.85 -10.37 3.20
CA VAL A 116 15.34 -10.28 4.58
C VAL A 116 15.89 -9.03 5.26
N GLU A 117 17.18 -8.76 5.11
CA GLU A 117 17.85 -7.58 5.68
C GLU A 117 17.29 -6.28 5.10
N THR A 118 17.06 -6.23 3.78
CA THR A 118 16.45 -5.07 3.13
C THR A 118 15.04 -4.80 3.65
N ASN A 119 14.21 -5.84 3.83
CA ASN A 119 12.85 -5.69 4.36
C ASN A 119 12.85 -5.27 5.83
N ILE A 120 13.76 -5.81 6.64
CA ILE A 120 13.93 -5.40 8.04
C ILE A 120 14.33 -3.92 8.09
N ALA A 121 15.25 -3.47 7.24
CA ALA A 121 15.67 -2.08 7.18
C ALA A 121 14.53 -1.14 6.77
N LEU A 122 13.71 -1.52 5.79
CA LEU A 122 12.54 -0.74 5.36
C LEU A 122 11.48 -0.66 6.46
N LEU A 123 11.16 -1.78 7.12
CA LEU A 123 10.23 -1.80 8.26
C LEU A 123 10.75 -0.96 9.42
N ALA A 124 12.05 -1.05 9.74
CA ALA A 124 12.67 -0.24 10.79
C ALA A 124 12.58 1.25 10.47
N ARG A 125 12.76 1.63 9.20
CA ARG A 125 12.63 3.02 8.75
C ARG A 125 11.19 3.52 8.87
N GLN A 126 10.21 2.75 8.41
CA GLN A 126 8.79 3.12 8.53
C GLN A 126 8.35 3.25 9.99
N LEU A 127 8.79 2.33 10.85
CA LEU A 127 8.55 2.41 12.29
C LEU A 127 9.19 3.65 12.90
N HIS A 128 10.39 4.03 12.45
CA HIS A 128 11.06 5.24 12.93
C HIS A 128 10.32 6.52 12.50
N GLU A 129 9.91 6.60 11.24
CA GLU A 129 9.12 7.72 10.71
C GLU A 129 7.79 7.86 11.47
N PHE A 130 7.06 6.77 11.66
CA PHE A 130 5.83 6.75 12.46
C PHE A 130 6.06 7.18 13.91
N ARG A 131 7.16 6.72 14.55
CA ARG A 131 7.52 7.13 15.90
C ARG A 131 7.75 8.65 15.99
N ASN A 132 8.37 9.24 14.97
CA ASN A 132 8.64 10.68 14.95
C ASN A 132 7.36 11.48 14.75
N GLU A 133 6.43 11.01 13.92
CA GLU A 133 5.10 11.60 13.78
C GLU A 133 4.32 11.57 15.10
N LEU A 134 4.30 10.41 15.77
CA LEU A 134 3.68 10.26 17.08
C LEU A 134 4.29 11.21 18.11
N LYS A 135 5.63 11.31 18.16
CA LYS A 135 6.30 12.26 19.05
C LYS A 135 5.88 13.70 18.77
N GLY A 136 5.82 14.09 17.49
CA GLY A 136 5.37 15.44 17.10
C GLY A 136 3.91 15.69 17.50
N CYS A 137 3.03 14.69 17.36
CA CYS A 137 1.64 14.77 17.80
C CYS A 137 1.53 14.98 19.32
N VAL A 138 2.21 14.14 20.10
CA VAL A 138 2.21 14.20 21.57
C VAL A 138 2.79 15.52 22.07
N GLN A 139 3.86 16.03 21.44
CA GLN A 139 4.42 17.33 21.80
C GLN A 139 3.41 18.48 21.58
N ARG A 140 2.68 18.46 20.46
CA ARG A 140 1.63 19.45 20.20
C ARG A 140 0.51 19.37 21.22
N MET A 141 0.09 18.15 21.58
CA MET A 141 -0.90 17.96 22.64
C MET A 141 -0.43 18.52 23.98
N ASN A 142 0.80 18.21 24.40
CA ASN A 142 1.36 18.75 25.65
C ASN A 142 1.43 20.28 25.63
N GLN A 143 1.81 20.90 24.51
CA GLN A 143 1.77 22.36 24.39
C GLN A 143 0.36 22.92 24.52
N GLN A 144 -0.66 22.22 24.02
CA GLN A 144 -2.05 22.64 24.21
C GLN A 144 -2.51 22.50 25.65
N ILE A 145 -2.16 21.40 26.32
CA ILE A 145 -2.46 21.18 27.74
C ILE A 145 -1.87 22.30 28.58
N ASN A 146 -0.58 22.60 28.43
CA ASN A 146 0.09 23.66 29.19
C ASN A 146 -0.56 25.04 28.96
N ARG A 147 -1.05 25.32 27.75
CA ARG A 147 -1.78 26.57 27.46
C ARG A 147 -3.14 26.60 28.16
N ILE A 148 -3.84 25.48 28.23
CA ILE A 148 -5.12 25.36 28.94
C ILE A 148 -4.88 25.58 30.43
N GLU A 149 -3.89 24.91 31.02
CA GLU A 149 -3.53 25.05 32.42
C GLU A 149 -3.20 26.50 32.79
N SER A 150 -2.36 27.18 32.00
CA SER A 150 -2.03 28.59 32.24
C SER A 150 -3.24 29.52 32.17
N ARG A 151 -4.20 29.26 31.26
CA ARG A 151 -5.43 30.05 31.18
C ARG A 151 -6.34 29.80 32.38
N LEU A 152 -6.40 28.56 32.88
CA LEU A 152 -7.15 28.23 34.09
C LEU A 152 -6.56 28.94 35.31
N GLU A 153 -5.24 28.95 35.47
CA GLU A 153 -4.57 29.70 36.55
C GLU A 153 -4.89 31.19 36.52
N GLN A 154 -4.83 31.82 35.34
CA GLN A 154 -5.20 33.23 35.18
C GLN A 154 -6.65 33.49 35.56
N LEU A 155 -7.58 32.60 35.18
CA LEU A 155 -8.98 32.72 35.57
C LEU A 155 -9.16 32.58 37.08
N THR A 156 -8.45 31.64 37.72
CA THR A 156 -8.46 31.47 39.17
C THR A 156 -7.95 32.71 39.89
N GLU A 157 -6.87 33.34 39.41
CA GLU A 157 -6.39 34.61 39.97
C GLU A 157 -7.39 35.75 39.83
N VAL A 158 -8.07 35.85 38.69
CA VAL A 158 -9.10 36.89 38.46
C VAL A 158 -10.29 36.68 39.40
N ILE A 159 -10.75 35.44 39.57
CA ILE A 159 -11.82 35.10 40.51
C ILE A 159 -11.43 35.48 41.93
N ASN A 160 -10.21 35.11 42.38
CA ASN A 160 -9.71 35.43 43.72
C ASN A 160 -9.51 36.94 43.98
N LYS A 161 -9.46 37.79 42.94
CA LYS A 161 -9.38 39.26 43.06
C LYS A 161 -10.76 39.93 43.09
N LEU A 162 -11.82 39.19 42.76
CA LEU A 162 -13.20 39.68 42.73
C LEU A 162 -13.96 39.37 44.04
N ASP A 163 -13.47 38.41 44.83
CA ASP A 163 -13.84 38.19 46.23
C ASP A 163 -13.01 39.07 47.18
#